data_AF-A0A929YA52-F1
#
_entry.id   AF-A0A929YA52-F1
#
_cell.length_a   1.000
_cell.length_b   1.000
_cell.length_c   1.000
_cell.angle_alpha   90.00
_cell.angle_beta   90.00
_cell.angle_gamma   90.00
#
_symmetry.space_group_name_H-M   'P 1'
#
loop_
_entity.id
_entity.type
_entity.pdbx_description
1 polymer ?
#
loop_
_entity_poly.entity_id
_entity_poly.type
_entity_poly.pdbx_seq_one_letter_code
_entity_poly.pdbx_strand_id
1 'polypeptide(L)'
;MNKARIGLHATTLIDEEGNSAISITARNSGRTARNESMFEVTEMQGEVQEGIRLGATTYLGLNQIAQDAKDAQFEVNGIYKSSPSNHFSVSGQYELLIKKVSSHEDETIIGIKNEADSLVDHVHTLANSYNTFLDNVERIGQTKGFKSGQILHETTGLAKKAVEDSGGFAGIRMDESGRLQVDEDALQAASGTPDAELNERVKPLKTFAKALRERTEQMAIDPMLYIARPIVAYKAPGREFPSPYISSEYSGMLYSSYC
;
A
#
# COMPACT_ATOMS: atom_id res chain seq x y z
N MET A 1 -39.92 2.17 -3.11
CA MET A 1 -39.01 2.60 -4.20
C MET A 1 -37.71 1.79 -4.27
N ASN A 2 -36.87 1.75 -3.22
CA ASN A 2 -35.55 1.07 -3.28
C ASN A 2 -35.58 -0.40 -3.70
N LYS A 3 -36.63 -1.15 -3.35
CA LYS A 3 -36.81 -2.56 -3.74
C LYS A 3 -37.06 -2.76 -5.24
N ALA A 4 -37.55 -1.74 -5.95
CA ALA A 4 -37.91 -1.84 -7.36
C ALA A 4 -36.70 -1.86 -8.32
N ARG A 5 -35.48 -1.55 -7.83
CA ARG A 5 -34.22 -1.58 -8.60
C ARG A 5 -34.24 -0.79 -9.93
N ILE A 6 -35.07 0.25 -10.02
CA ILE A 6 -35.24 1.10 -11.20
C ILE A 6 -34.16 2.20 -11.34
N GLY A 7 -32.95 2.00 -10.82
CA GLY A 7 -31.87 3.01 -10.90
C GLY A 7 -32.06 4.25 -10.03
N LEU A 8 -33.09 4.30 -9.19
CA LEU A 8 -33.32 5.35 -8.19
C LEU A 8 -32.90 4.89 -6.79
N HIS A 9 -32.61 5.86 -5.93
CA HIS A 9 -32.36 5.70 -4.50
C HIS A 9 -33.21 6.71 -3.73
N ALA A 10 -34.04 6.24 -2.81
CA ALA A 10 -34.91 7.07 -1.99
C ALA A 10 -34.47 6.98 -0.52
N THR A 11 -34.41 8.13 0.16
CA THR A 11 -34.04 8.27 1.57
C THR A 11 -34.95 9.28 2.26
N THR A 12 -35.03 9.22 3.59
CA THR A 12 -35.70 10.24 4.39
C THR A 12 -34.64 11.18 4.95
N LEU A 13 -34.77 12.47 4.68
CA LEU A 13 -34.00 13.55 5.28
C LEU A 13 -34.74 14.06 6.51
N ILE A 14 -34.02 14.41 7.56
CA ILE A 14 -34.55 15.05 8.76
C ILE A 14 -33.71 16.30 9.01
N ASP A 15 -34.34 17.45 9.15
CA ASP A 15 -33.65 18.71 9.45
C ASP A 15 -33.40 18.88 10.97
N GLU A 16 -32.71 19.96 11.34
CA GLU A 16 -32.38 20.25 12.75
C GLU A 16 -33.61 20.58 13.60
N GLU A 17 -34.74 20.95 12.96
CA GLU A 17 -36.02 21.25 13.61
C GLU A 17 -36.91 20.00 13.75
N GLY A 18 -36.48 18.85 13.22
CA GLY A 18 -37.20 17.58 13.26
C GLY A 18 -38.23 17.39 12.14
N ASN A 19 -38.27 18.28 11.15
CA ASN A 19 -39.08 18.10 9.96
C ASN A 19 -38.47 17.02 9.07
N SER A 20 -39.32 16.25 8.38
CA SER A 20 -38.88 15.17 7.51
C SER A 20 -39.24 15.41 6.05
N ALA A 21 -38.34 15.04 5.14
CA ALA A 21 -38.53 15.12 3.70
C ALA A 21 -38.10 13.81 3.03
N ILE A 22 -38.70 13.48 1.89
CA ILE A 22 -38.28 12.33 1.07
C ILE A 22 -37.35 12.85 -0.01
N SER A 23 -36.11 12.36 -0.05
CA SER A 23 -35.16 12.63 -1.12
C SER A 23 -35.05 11.44 -2.05
N ILE A 24 -35.23 11.67 -3.35
CA ILE A 24 -35.09 10.68 -4.41
C ILE A 24 -33.96 11.13 -5.32
N THR A 25 -32.97 10.27 -5.53
CA THR A 25 -31.79 10.55 -6.33
C THR A 25 -31.58 9.45 -7.36
N ALA A 26 -31.24 9.83 -8.60
CA ALA A 26 -30.80 8.88 -9.61
C ALA A 26 -29.40 8.35 -9.25
N ARG A 27 -29.13 7.06 -9.50
CA ARG A 27 -27.80 6.47 -9.28
C ARG A 27 -26.79 6.85 -10.35
N ASN A 28 -27.27 7.22 -11.53
CA ASN A 28 -26.45 7.65 -12.64
C ASN A 28 -26.45 9.18 -12.70
N SER A 29 -25.36 9.74 -13.23
CA SER A 29 -25.20 11.17 -13.50
C SER A 29 -25.42 11.48 -14.99
N GLY A 30 -25.48 12.76 -15.32
CA GLY A 30 -25.58 13.25 -16.69
C GLY A 30 -27.01 13.50 -17.17
N ARG A 31 -27.13 14.26 -18.26
CA ARG A 31 -28.39 14.49 -18.98
C ARG A 31 -28.58 13.38 -20.00
N THR A 32 -29.81 12.90 -20.14
CA THR A 32 -30.15 12.03 -21.27
C THR A 32 -30.50 12.90 -22.48
N ALA A 33 -30.07 12.52 -23.68
CA ALA A 33 -30.27 13.33 -24.90
C ALA A 33 -31.75 13.62 -25.24
N ARG A 34 -32.70 12.96 -24.58
CA ARG A 34 -34.14 13.14 -24.80
C ARG A 34 -34.82 14.07 -23.79
N ASN A 35 -34.35 14.14 -22.54
CA ASN A 35 -35.03 14.85 -21.46
C ASN A 35 -34.05 15.67 -20.61
N GLU A 36 -34.48 16.85 -20.17
CA GLU A 36 -33.71 17.69 -19.25
C GLU A 36 -33.63 17.09 -17.84
N SER A 37 -34.60 16.26 -17.46
CA SER A 37 -34.66 15.53 -16.20
C SER A 37 -34.21 14.07 -16.36
N MET A 38 -33.49 13.55 -15.36
CA MET A 38 -33.05 12.14 -15.31
C MET A 38 -34.20 11.18 -14.96
N PHE A 39 -35.19 11.66 -14.22
CA PHE A 39 -36.41 10.93 -13.89
C PHE A 39 -37.53 11.94 -13.61
N GLU A 40 -38.76 11.46 -13.69
CA GLU A 40 -39.96 12.21 -13.33
C GLU A 40 -40.83 11.34 -12.43
N VAL A 41 -41.47 11.95 -11.44
CA VAL A 41 -42.44 11.27 -10.57
C VAL A 41 -43.81 11.85 -10.87
N THR A 42 -44.69 11.03 -11.43
CA THR A 42 -46.07 11.40 -11.77
C THR A 42 -47.05 10.41 -11.16
N GLU A 43 -48.25 10.88 -10.84
CA GLU A 43 -49.36 10.03 -10.45
C GLU A 43 -50.19 9.62 -11.68
N MET A 44 -50.68 8.39 -11.71
CA MET A 44 -51.54 7.93 -12.80
C MET A 44 -52.93 8.54 -12.62
N GLN A 45 -53.39 9.33 -13.60
CA GLN A 45 -54.73 9.94 -13.57
C GLN A 45 -55.80 8.84 -13.68
N GLY A 46 -56.42 8.50 -12.56
CA GLY A 46 -57.49 7.50 -12.47
C GLY A 46 -57.95 7.17 -11.06
N GLU A 47 -57.12 7.44 -10.04
CA GLU A 47 -57.43 7.17 -8.62
C GLU A 47 -57.49 8.44 -7.76
N VAL A 48 -58.03 9.55 -8.30
CA VAL A 48 -58.43 10.68 -7.45
C VAL A 48 -59.69 10.24 -6.70
N GLN A 49 -59.50 9.53 -5.59
CA GLN A 49 -60.59 9.23 -4.66
C GLN A 49 -61.16 10.56 -4.15
N GLU A 50 -62.47 10.72 -4.29
CA GLU A 50 -63.28 11.77 -3.67
C GLU A 50 -62.83 11.99 -2.22
N GLY A 51 -62.10 13.08 -1.96
CA GLY A 51 -61.60 13.44 -0.64
C GLY A 51 -60.15 13.95 -0.61
N ILE A 52 -59.29 13.53 -1.55
CA ILE A 52 -57.91 14.03 -1.64
C ILE A 52 -57.83 15.11 -2.72
N ARG A 53 -57.92 16.38 -2.32
CA ARG A 53 -57.92 17.54 -3.25
C ARG A 53 -56.56 17.79 -3.94
N LEU A 54 -55.46 17.20 -3.44
CA LEU A 54 -54.11 17.25 -4.04
C LEU A 54 -53.55 15.83 -4.16
N GLY A 55 -53.15 15.41 -5.37
CA GLY A 55 -52.51 14.11 -5.59
C GLY A 55 -51.31 13.86 -4.68
N ALA A 56 -51.01 12.60 -4.37
CA ALA A 56 -49.99 12.21 -3.39
C ALA A 56 -48.60 12.76 -3.75
N THR A 57 -48.30 12.86 -5.05
CA THR A 57 -47.06 13.44 -5.56
C THR A 57 -46.91 14.92 -5.20
N THR A 58 -47.99 15.68 -5.32
CA THR A 58 -48.02 17.12 -4.99
C THR A 58 -48.05 17.34 -3.49
N TYR A 59 -48.83 16.55 -2.74
CA TYR A 59 -48.92 16.64 -1.28
C TYR A 59 -47.58 16.39 -0.60
N LEU A 60 -46.82 15.39 -1.08
CA LEU A 60 -45.50 15.05 -0.56
C LEU A 60 -44.36 15.86 -1.21
N GLY A 61 -44.66 16.77 -2.15
CA GLY A 61 -43.66 17.57 -2.85
C GLY A 61 -42.69 16.77 -3.71
N LEU A 62 -43.06 15.56 -4.14
CA LEU A 62 -42.18 14.65 -4.91
C LEU A 62 -41.93 15.13 -6.36
N ASN A 63 -42.62 16.19 -6.78
CA ASN A 63 -42.44 16.88 -8.05
C ASN A 63 -41.52 18.11 -7.95
N GLN A 64 -40.86 18.34 -6.81
CA GLN A 64 -39.88 19.41 -6.65
C GLN A 64 -38.47 18.92 -6.98
N ILE A 65 -37.75 19.71 -7.78
CA ILE A 65 -36.36 19.41 -8.16
C ILE A 65 -35.43 20.11 -7.17
N ALA A 66 -34.70 19.33 -6.37
CA ALA A 66 -33.69 19.85 -5.46
C ALA A 66 -32.36 20.18 -6.17
N GLN A 67 -32.01 19.40 -7.20
CA GLN A 67 -30.78 19.58 -7.97
C GLN A 67 -30.97 19.07 -9.41
N ASP A 68 -30.65 19.91 -10.39
CA ASP A 68 -30.69 19.52 -11.80
C ASP A 68 -29.57 18.53 -12.16
N ALA A 69 -29.88 17.61 -13.07
CA ALA A 69 -28.88 16.74 -13.67
C ALA A 69 -27.93 17.56 -14.57
N LYS A 70 -26.63 17.41 -14.36
CA LYS A 70 -25.58 18.07 -15.15
C LYS A 70 -24.55 17.06 -15.62
N ASP A 71 -24.07 17.28 -16.83
CA ASP A 71 -22.91 16.57 -17.36
C ASP A 71 -21.63 17.11 -16.72
N ALA A 72 -20.62 16.25 -16.61
CA ALA A 72 -19.25 16.65 -16.30
C ALA A 72 -18.69 17.47 -17.46
N GLN A 73 -18.26 18.70 -17.17
CA GLN A 73 -17.59 19.58 -18.13
C GLN A 73 -16.12 19.70 -17.74
N PHE A 74 -15.23 19.45 -18.70
CA PHE A 74 -13.79 19.45 -18.45
C PHE A 74 -13.03 19.80 -19.72
N GLU A 75 -11.76 20.16 -19.56
CA GLU A 75 -10.87 20.52 -20.64
C GLU A 75 -9.71 19.52 -20.69
N VAL A 76 -9.40 18.99 -21.87
CA VAL A 76 -8.24 18.11 -22.08
C VAL A 76 -7.38 18.73 -23.17
N ASN A 77 -6.16 19.13 -22.82
CA ASN A 77 -5.19 19.73 -23.74
C ASN A 77 -5.74 20.94 -24.52
N GLY A 78 -6.45 21.86 -23.85
CA GLY A 78 -7.05 23.02 -24.52
C GLY A 78 -8.42 22.77 -25.15
N ILE A 79 -8.93 21.53 -25.13
CA ILE A 79 -10.17 21.15 -25.82
C ILE A 79 -11.27 20.87 -24.80
N TYR A 80 -12.31 21.69 -24.83
CA TYR A 80 -13.52 21.50 -24.03
C TYR A 80 -14.26 20.21 -24.41
N LYS A 81 -14.66 19.46 -23.38
CA LYS A 81 -15.44 18.23 -23.49
C LYS A 81 -16.54 18.17 -22.43
N SER A 82 -17.57 17.39 -22.74
CA SER A 82 -18.68 17.08 -21.84
C SER A 82 -18.86 15.56 -21.76
N SER A 83 -19.17 15.04 -20.58
CA SER A 83 -19.46 13.62 -20.36
C SER A 83 -20.65 13.47 -19.40
N PRO A 84 -21.57 12.53 -19.64
CA PRO A 84 -22.64 12.25 -18.68
C PRO A 84 -22.12 11.63 -17.38
N SER A 85 -20.89 11.13 -17.36
CA SER A 85 -20.28 10.47 -16.19
C SER A 85 -18.96 11.16 -15.80
N ASN A 86 -18.71 11.26 -14.49
CA ASN A 86 -17.41 11.68 -13.95
C ASN A 86 -16.30 10.64 -14.19
N HIS A 87 -16.66 9.42 -14.58
CA HIS A 87 -15.75 8.36 -14.96
C HIS A 87 -15.80 8.16 -16.48
N PHE A 88 -14.69 8.41 -17.17
CA PHE A 88 -14.61 8.33 -18.64
C PHE A 88 -13.21 7.95 -19.11
N SER A 89 -13.12 7.48 -20.36
CA SER A 89 -11.85 7.19 -21.01
C SER A 89 -11.40 8.32 -21.93
N VAL A 90 -10.09 8.61 -21.93
CA VAL A 90 -9.45 9.54 -22.87
C VAL A 90 -8.62 8.73 -23.86
N SER A 91 -8.97 8.86 -25.14
CA SER A 91 -8.29 8.23 -26.29
C SER A 91 -8.14 6.71 -26.20
N GLY A 92 -8.92 6.03 -25.34
CA GLY A 92 -8.86 4.58 -25.14
C GLY A 92 -7.62 4.08 -24.39
N GLN A 93 -6.78 4.99 -23.89
CA GLN A 93 -5.52 4.66 -23.21
C GLN A 93 -5.57 4.97 -21.72
N TYR A 94 -6.34 6.00 -21.34
CA TYR A 94 -6.47 6.42 -19.94
C TYR A 94 -7.92 6.28 -19.51
N GLU A 95 -8.10 5.89 -18.26
CA GLU A 95 -9.38 5.87 -17.57
C GLU A 95 -9.29 6.90 -16.43
N LEU A 96 -10.16 7.90 -16.46
CA LEU A 96 -10.12 9.06 -15.59
C LEU A 96 -11.39 9.14 -14.74
N LEU A 97 -11.21 9.48 -13.47
CA LEU A 97 -12.28 9.77 -12.52
C LEU A 97 -12.15 11.19 -11.99
N ILE A 98 -13.07 12.07 -12.36
CA ILE A 98 -13.17 13.42 -11.81
C ILE A 98 -13.75 13.33 -10.40
N LYS A 99 -12.99 13.82 -9.42
CA LYS A 99 -13.42 13.87 -8.01
C LYS A 99 -13.85 15.27 -7.56
N LYS A 100 -13.24 16.31 -8.13
CA LYS A 100 -13.45 17.71 -7.75
C LYS A 100 -13.17 18.62 -8.94
N VAL A 101 -13.80 19.79 -8.95
CA VAL A 101 -13.49 20.89 -9.86
C VAL A 101 -12.09 21.43 -9.54
N SER A 102 -11.22 21.52 -10.55
CA SER A 102 -9.91 22.16 -10.45
C SER A 102 -10.06 23.68 -10.57
N SER A 103 -9.17 24.43 -9.93
CA SER A 103 -9.02 25.87 -10.15
C SER A 103 -8.08 26.11 -11.34
N HIS A 104 -8.07 27.32 -11.93
CA HIS A 104 -7.10 27.66 -12.98
C HIS A 104 -5.64 27.67 -12.48
N GLU A 105 -5.43 27.72 -11.17
CA GLU A 105 -4.10 27.62 -10.56
C GLU A 105 -3.68 26.16 -10.29
N ASP A 106 -4.62 25.20 -10.40
CA ASP A 106 -4.45 23.77 -10.10
C ASP A 106 -4.70 22.89 -11.35
N GLU A 107 -4.05 23.22 -12.48
CA GLU A 107 -4.10 22.35 -13.66
C GLU A 107 -3.46 20.99 -13.36
N THR A 108 -4.20 19.91 -13.60
CA THR A 108 -3.71 18.55 -13.39
C THR A 108 -3.03 18.04 -14.65
N ILE A 109 -1.72 17.87 -14.59
CA ILE A 109 -0.94 17.28 -15.68
C ILE A 109 -0.98 15.75 -15.56
N ILE A 110 -1.54 15.10 -16.58
CA ILE A 110 -1.59 13.64 -16.68
C ILE A 110 -0.67 13.23 -17.82
N GLY A 111 0.40 12.54 -17.48
CA GLY A 111 1.39 12.08 -18.43
C GLY A 111 1.87 10.66 -18.13
N ILE A 112 2.52 10.06 -19.11
CA ILE A 112 3.28 8.83 -18.90
C ILE A 112 4.58 9.24 -18.20
N LYS A 113 4.80 8.75 -16.98
CA LYS A 113 6.13 8.82 -16.37
C LYS A 113 7.02 7.85 -17.13
N ASN A 114 8.06 8.36 -17.79
CA ASN A 114 9.00 7.51 -18.54
C ASN A 114 9.55 6.41 -17.61
N GLU A 115 9.80 5.21 -18.14
CA GLU A 115 10.32 4.07 -17.35
C GLU A 115 11.59 4.45 -16.58
N ALA A 116 12.38 5.35 -17.17
CA ALA A 116 13.56 5.97 -16.58
C ALA A 116 13.29 6.76 -15.28
N ASP A 117 12.25 7.60 -15.22
CA ASP A 117 11.92 8.35 -14.00
C ASP A 117 11.24 7.45 -12.95
N SER A 118 10.47 6.46 -13.39
CA SER A 118 9.89 5.46 -12.48
C SER A 118 10.98 4.59 -11.84
N LEU A 119 12.07 4.33 -12.56
CA LEU A 119 13.21 3.61 -12.03
C LEU A 119 13.84 4.36 -10.84
N VAL A 120 14.03 5.68 -10.95
CA VAL A 120 14.61 6.49 -9.87
C VAL A 120 13.81 6.33 -8.58
N ASP A 121 12.48 6.47 -8.66
CA ASP A 121 11.58 6.25 -7.53
C ASP A 121 11.70 4.84 -6.95
N HIS A 122 11.76 3.82 -7.81
CA HIS A 122 11.90 2.42 -7.38
C HIS A 122 13.24 2.16 -6.68
N VAL A 123 14.32 2.77 -7.16
CA VAL A 123 15.64 2.69 -6.52
C VAL A 123 15.61 3.34 -5.14
N HIS A 124 15.02 4.54 -5.01
CA HIS A 124 14.82 5.18 -3.70
C HIS A 124 13.98 4.31 -2.75
N THR A 125 12.88 3.77 -3.25
CA THR A 125 12.00 2.90 -2.46
C THR A 125 12.73 1.65 -1.98
N LEU A 126 13.55 1.04 -2.84
CA LEU A 126 14.34 -0.14 -2.50
C LEU A 126 15.42 0.18 -1.45
N ALA A 127 16.17 1.27 -1.63
CA ALA A 127 17.19 1.69 -0.67
C ALA A 127 16.58 2.04 0.69
N ASN A 128 15.48 2.79 0.70
CA ASN A 128 14.78 3.19 1.92
C ASN A 128 14.17 1.99 2.65
N SER A 129 13.53 1.07 1.92
CA SER A 129 12.95 -0.15 2.53
C SER A 129 14.03 -1.06 3.12
N TYR A 130 15.17 -1.21 2.43
CA TYR A 130 16.33 -1.92 2.95
C TYR A 130 16.89 -1.28 4.22
N ASN A 131 17.13 0.04 4.22
CA ASN A 131 17.65 0.75 5.39
C ASN A 131 16.67 0.67 6.57
N THR A 132 15.37 0.82 6.32
CA THR A 132 14.32 0.65 7.33
C THR A 132 14.29 -0.78 7.88
N PHE A 133 14.54 -1.78 7.03
CA PHE A 133 14.67 -3.17 7.48
C PHE A 133 15.86 -3.35 8.42
N LEU A 134 17.04 -2.80 8.08
CA LEU A 134 18.21 -2.84 8.95
C LEU A 134 17.92 -2.20 10.31
N ASP A 135 17.30 -1.01 10.32
CA ASP A 135 16.92 -0.29 11.56
C ASP A 135 16.03 -1.16 12.46
N ASN A 136 15.07 -1.86 11.85
CA ASN A 136 14.17 -2.75 12.60
C ASN A 136 14.90 -3.96 13.17
N VAL A 137 15.81 -4.57 12.41
CA VAL A 137 16.61 -5.72 12.86
C VAL A 137 17.57 -5.31 13.99
N GLU A 138 18.22 -4.16 13.88
CA GLU A 138 19.09 -3.61 14.93
C GLU A 138 18.31 -3.32 16.21
N ARG A 139 17.15 -2.69 16.09
CA ARG A 139 16.25 -2.41 17.22
C ARG A 139 15.78 -3.69 17.91
N ILE A 140 15.33 -4.69 17.15
CA ILE A 140 14.89 -5.98 17.70
C ILE A 140 16.06 -6.75 18.32
N GLY A 141 17.25 -6.63 17.73
CA GLY A 141 18.50 -7.24 18.19
C GLY A 141 18.95 -6.88 19.60
N GLN A 142 18.42 -5.79 20.17
CA GLN A 142 18.62 -5.45 21.57
C GLN A 142 17.89 -6.41 22.53
N THR A 143 16.96 -7.22 22.02
CA THR A 143 16.22 -8.23 22.79
C THR A 143 17.08 -9.47 23.02
N LYS A 144 17.20 -9.91 24.28
CA LYS A 144 17.95 -11.12 24.63
C LYS A 144 17.40 -12.34 23.89
N GLY A 145 18.29 -13.07 23.23
CA GLY A 145 17.97 -14.32 22.54
C GLY A 145 17.61 -14.17 21.07
N PHE A 146 17.69 -12.98 20.48
CA PHE A 146 17.55 -12.80 19.02
C PHE A 146 18.91 -12.74 18.32
N LYS A 147 19.07 -13.47 17.21
CA LYS A 147 20.32 -13.51 16.42
C LYS A 147 20.31 -12.43 15.32
N SER A 148 20.15 -11.16 15.69
CA SER A 148 20.14 -10.03 14.74
C SER A 148 21.38 -9.97 13.87
N GLY A 149 22.56 -10.25 14.44
CA GLY A 149 23.83 -10.23 13.70
C GLY A 149 23.86 -11.18 12.48
N GLN A 150 23.18 -12.33 12.56
CA GLN A 150 23.07 -13.25 11.43
C GLN A 150 22.22 -12.65 10.31
N ILE A 151 21.07 -12.05 10.65
CA ILE A 151 20.17 -11.39 9.70
C ILE A 151 20.90 -10.21 9.02
N LEU A 152 21.58 -9.39 9.81
CA LEU A 152 22.35 -8.26 9.30
C LEU A 152 23.45 -8.74 8.36
N HIS A 153 24.21 -9.77 8.72
CA HIS A 153 25.27 -10.30 7.87
C HIS A 153 24.74 -10.84 6.53
N GLU A 154 23.65 -11.61 6.55
CA GLU A 154 23.06 -12.17 5.34
C GLU A 154 22.49 -11.09 4.42
N THR A 155 21.76 -10.12 4.98
CA THR A 155 21.13 -9.05 4.19
C THR A 155 22.12 -8.01 3.69
N THR A 156 23.14 -7.66 4.49
CA THR A 156 24.27 -6.83 4.03
C THR A 156 25.10 -7.55 2.98
N GLY A 157 25.30 -8.87 3.09
CA GLY A 157 25.95 -9.67 2.06
C GLY A 157 25.22 -9.63 0.71
N LEU A 158 23.89 -9.74 0.73
CA LEU A 158 23.06 -9.59 -0.48
C LEU A 158 23.17 -8.19 -1.08
N ALA A 159 23.09 -7.15 -0.26
CA ALA A 159 23.18 -5.77 -0.70
C ALA A 159 24.58 -5.45 -1.27
N LYS A 160 25.64 -5.95 -0.63
CA LYS A 160 27.03 -5.75 -1.09
C LYS A 160 27.23 -6.38 -2.47
N LYS A 161 26.79 -7.62 -2.65
CA LYS A 161 26.84 -8.30 -3.95
C LYS A 161 26.08 -7.52 -5.02
N ALA A 162 24.90 -6.98 -4.69
CA ALA A 162 24.11 -6.18 -5.63
C ALA A 162 24.83 -4.91 -6.08
N VAL A 163 25.45 -4.20 -5.13
CA VAL A 163 26.23 -2.99 -5.41
C VAL A 163 27.45 -3.32 -6.27
N GLU A 164 28.16 -4.40 -5.96
CA GLU A 164 29.30 -4.91 -6.77
C GLU A 164 28.86 -5.29 -8.19
N ASP A 165 27.80 -6.09 -8.34
CA ASP A 165 27.27 -6.54 -9.63
C ASP A 165 26.72 -5.37 -10.48
N SER A 166 26.27 -4.29 -9.83
CA SER A 166 25.79 -3.07 -10.50
C SER A 166 26.91 -2.12 -10.95
N GLY A 167 28.15 -2.35 -10.52
CA GLY A 167 29.32 -1.54 -10.90
C GLY A 167 29.22 -0.05 -10.55
N GLY A 168 28.40 0.31 -9.55
CA GLY A 168 28.12 1.71 -9.18
C GLY A 168 27.28 2.50 -10.20
N PHE A 169 26.89 1.89 -11.32
CA PHE A 169 26.10 2.54 -12.37
C PHE A 169 24.61 2.64 -12.00
N ALA A 170 24.11 1.72 -11.18
CA ALA A 170 22.69 1.69 -10.81
C ALA A 170 22.30 2.76 -9.76
N GLY A 171 23.17 3.76 -9.53
CA GLY A 171 22.90 4.87 -8.63
C GLY A 171 22.71 4.46 -7.18
N ILE A 172 23.28 3.34 -6.77
CA ILE A 172 23.31 2.90 -5.37
C ILE A 172 24.75 2.67 -4.95
N ARG A 173 25.10 3.21 -3.79
CA ARG A 173 26.36 2.96 -3.08
C ARG A 173 26.06 2.38 -1.70
N MET A 174 27.01 1.65 -1.16
CA MET A 174 26.95 1.15 0.20
C MET A 174 27.95 1.93 1.06
N ASP A 175 27.51 2.37 2.24
CA ASP A 175 28.40 3.00 3.21
C ASP A 175 29.09 1.97 4.13
N GLU A 176 29.99 2.45 4.98
CA GLU A 176 30.74 1.62 5.93
C GLU A 176 29.85 0.90 6.95
N SER A 177 28.64 1.42 7.19
CA SER A 177 27.64 0.80 8.07
C SER A 177 26.79 -0.27 7.38
N GLY A 178 27.01 -0.50 6.08
CA GLY A 178 26.25 -1.45 5.28
C GLY A 178 24.91 -0.92 4.78
N ARG A 179 24.63 0.39 4.95
CA ARG A 179 23.40 1.03 4.47
C ARG A 179 23.55 1.46 3.02
N LEU A 180 22.42 1.49 2.32
CA LEU A 180 22.37 1.91 0.92
C LEU A 180 22.12 3.41 0.82
N GLN A 181 22.95 4.09 0.03
CA GLN A 181 22.81 5.49 -0.34
C GLN A 181 22.52 5.57 -1.83
N VAL A 182 21.58 6.43 -2.20
CA VAL A 182 21.21 6.66 -3.59
C VAL A 182 22.02 7.84 -4.12
N ASP A 183 22.66 7.65 -5.28
CA ASP A 183 23.36 8.69 -6.03
C ASP A 183 22.41 9.24 -7.09
N GLU A 184 21.77 10.36 -6.79
CA GLU A 184 20.78 11.01 -7.64
C GLU A 184 21.39 11.46 -8.98
N ASP A 185 22.64 11.93 -8.99
CA ASP A 185 23.33 12.38 -10.19
C ASP A 185 23.59 11.20 -11.15
N ALA A 186 23.99 10.06 -10.60
CA ALA A 186 24.18 8.84 -11.39
C ALA A 186 22.84 8.29 -11.94
N LEU A 187 21.76 8.38 -11.16
CA LEU A 187 20.42 7.98 -11.60
C LEU A 187 19.86 8.90 -12.69
N GLN A 188 20.06 10.21 -12.58
CA GLN A 188 19.66 11.17 -13.62
C GLN A 188 20.50 11.02 -14.89
N ALA A 189 21.79 10.68 -14.78
CA ALA A 189 22.60 10.35 -15.94
C ALA A 189 22.13 9.05 -16.61
N ALA A 190 21.67 8.07 -15.82
CA ALA A 190 21.11 6.82 -16.33
C ALA A 190 19.71 7.01 -16.93
N SER A 191 18.92 7.98 -16.47
CA SER A 191 17.56 8.22 -16.99
C SER A 191 17.54 8.75 -18.42
N GLY A 192 18.65 9.32 -18.91
CA GLY A 192 18.84 9.69 -20.30
C GLY A 192 19.23 8.52 -21.24
N THR A 193 19.39 7.30 -20.72
CA THR A 193 19.75 6.13 -21.54
C THR A 193 18.53 5.41 -22.11
N PRO A 194 18.62 4.77 -23.30
CA PRO A 194 17.52 4.00 -23.85
C PRO A 194 17.05 2.86 -22.94
N ASP A 195 15.74 2.62 -22.87
CA ASP A 195 15.10 1.67 -21.93
C ASP A 195 15.68 0.24 -21.98
N ALA A 196 16.15 -0.21 -23.15
CA ALA A 196 16.75 -1.54 -23.30
C ALA A 196 18.08 -1.68 -22.56
N GLU A 197 18.93 -0.65 -22.62
CA GLU A 197 20.20 -0.63 -21.89
C GLU A 197 19.98 -0.40 -20.40
N LEU A 198 19.01 0.45 -20.05
CA LEU A 198 18.62 0.69 -18.68
C LEU A 198 18.17 -0.60 -18.00
N ASN A 199 17.35 -1.40 -18.68
CA ASN A 199 16.85 -2.67 -18.15
C ASN A 199 17.97 -3.67 -17.86
N GLU A 200 18.98 -3.79 -18.72
CA GLU A 200 20.16 -4.63 -18.48
C GLU A 200 20.95 -4.14 -17.24
N ARG A 201 21.17 -2.84 -17.15
CA ARG A 201 21.96 -2.24 -16.06
C ARG A 201 21.26 -2.29 -14.70
N VAL A 202 19.94 -2.38 -14.67
CA VAL A 202 19.11 -2.50 -13.45
C VAL A 202 18.88 -3.96 -13.03
N LYS A 203 19.21 -4.96 -13.87
CA LYS A 203 19.06 -6.39 -13.53
C LYS A 203 19.66 -6.78 -12.17
N PRO A 204 20.85 -6.30 -11.77
CA PRO A 204 21.40 -6.59 -10.45
C PRO A 204 20.50 -6.12 -9.32
N LEU A 205 19.89 -4.93 -9.44
CA LEU A 205 18.96 -4.39 -8.45
C LEU A 205 17.64 -5.19 -8.39
N LYS A 206 17.10 -5.60 -9.54
CA LYS A 206 15.92 -6.48 -9.58
C LYS A 206 16.21 -7.83 -8.93
N THR A 207 17.39 -8.38 -9.17
CA THR A 207 17.84 -9.65 -8.56
C THR A 207 18.02 -9.50 -7.06
N PHE A 208 18.59 -8.39 -6.60
CA PHE A 208 18.70 -8.05 -5.19
C PHE A 208 17.35 -7.91 -4.50
N ALA A 209 16.42 -7.14 -5.07
CA ALA A 209 15.08 -6.97 -4.53
C ALA A 209 14.36 -8.33 -4.39
N LYS A 210 14.51 -9.21 -5.39
CA LYS A 210 13.98 -10.57 -5.34
C LYS A 210 14.64 -11.40 -4.23
N ALA A 211 15.97 -11.39 -4.14
CA ALA A 211 16.71 -12.13 -3.13
C ALA A 211 16.40 -11.65 -1.70
N LEU A 212 16.27 -10.33 -1.50
CA LEU A 212 15.86 -9.74 -0.23
C LEU A 212 14.47 -10.21 0.16
N ARG A 213 13.50 -10.15 -0.77
CA ARG A 213 12.14 -10.66 -0.53
C ARG A 213 12.15 -12.13 -0.14
N GLU A 214 12.83 -12.98 -0.92
CA GLU A 214 12.94 -14.42 -0.63
C GLU A 214 13.57 -14.67 0.74
N ARG A 215 14.59 -13.90 1.13
CA ARG A 215 15.20 -14.03 2.46
C ARG A 215 14.24 -13.61 3.57
N THR A 216 13.49 -12.52 3.40
CA THR A 216 12.47 -12.09 4.37
C THR A 216 11.32 -13.09 4.49
N GLU A 217 10.92 -13.73 3.39
CA GLU A 217 9.90 -14.80 3.40
C GLU A 217 10.41 -16.04 4.15
N GLN A 218 11.66 -16.43 3.92
CA GLN A 218 12.29 -17.51 4.68
C GLN A 218 12.36 -17.21 6.19
N MET A 219 12.63 -15.96 6.57
CA MET A 219 12.60 -15.52 7.97
C MET A 219 11.21 -15.64 8.60
N ALA A 220 10.16 -15.35 7.82
CA ALA A 220 8.79 -15.51 8.27
C ALA A 220 8.37 -16.99 8.40
N ILE A 221 8.88 -17.86 7.51
CA ILE A 221 8.57 -19.30 7.50
C ILE A 221 9.23 -20.03 8.68
N ASP A 222 10.53 -19.78 8.93
CA ASP A 222 11.27 -20.42 10.03
C ASP A 222 11.95 -19.38 10.94
N PRO A 223 11.19 -18.76 11.87
CA PRO A 223 11.74 -17.80 12.82
C PRO A 223 12.70 -18.47 13.83
N MET A 224 12.66 -19.79 13.98
CA MET A 224 13.47 -20.51 14.97
C MET A 224 14.95 -20.59 14.58
N LEU A 225 15.31 -20.29 13.34
CA LEU A 225 16.71 -20.16 12.91
C LEU A 225 17.38 -18.93 13.56
N TYR A 226 16.61 -17.87 13.76
CA TYR A 226 17.08 -16.55 14.21
C TYR A 226 16.89 -16.32 15.71
N ILE A 227 16.53 -17.36 16.46
CA ILE A 227 16.42 -17.34 17.92
C ILE A 227 17.59 -18.15 18.51
N ALA A 228 18.16 -17.64 19.60
CA ALA A 228 19.15 -18.36 20.39
C ALA A 228 18.49 -19.56 21.08
N ARG A 229 19.09 -20.74 20.91
CA ARG A 229 18.58 -21.98 21.51
C ARG A 229 19.47 -22.33 22.70
N PRO A 230 19.12 -21.91 23.94
CA PRO A 230 19.86 -22.33 25.12
C PRO A 230 19.63 -23.83 25.33
N ILE A 231 20.69 -24.63 25.26
CA ILE A 231 20.64 -26.05 25.61
C ILE A 231 20.79 -26.15 27.12
N VAL A 232 19.72 -26.52 27.81
CA VAL A 232 19.77 -26.83 29.24
C VAL A 232 19.89 -28.34 29.39
N ALA A 233 21.07 -28.82 29.75
CA ALA A 233 21.24 -30.22 30.13
C ALA A 233 20.80 -30.40 31.58
N TYR A 234 19.74 -31.18 31.80
CA TYR A 234 19.34 -31.58 33.15
C TYR A 234 20.12 -32.85 33.54
N LYS A 235 20.63 -32.91 34.78
CA LYS A 235 21.22 -34.15 35.33
C LYS A 235 20.11 -35.21 35.40
N ALA A 236 20.32 -36.39 34.83
CA ALA A 236 19.32 -37.45 34.86
C ALA A 236 18.84 -37.72 36.31
N PRO A 237 17.57 -37.44 36.66
CA PRO A 237 17.09 -37.60 38.03
C PRO A 237 17.14 -39.08 38.41
N GLY A 238 17.77 -39.39 39.56
CA GLY A 238 17.96 -40.76 40.04
C GLY A 238 19.23 -41.48 39.55
N ARG A 239 20.06 -40.86 38.69
CA ARG A 239 21.39 -41.36 38.34
C ARG A 239 22.45 -40.34 38.76
N GLU A 240 22.98 -40.52 39.96
CA GLU A 240 24.14 -39.77 40.43
C GLU A 240 25.41 -40.48 40.01
N PHE A 241 26.05 -39.98 38.94
CA PHE A 241 27.43 -40.35 38.67
C PHE A 241 28.32 -39.48 39.57
N PRO A 242 29.16 -40.06 40.45
CA PRO A 242 30.12 -39.28 41.20
C PRO A 242 31.04 -38.58 40.19
N SER A 243 31.21 -37.26 40.33
CA SER A 243 32.14 -36.52 39.48
C SER A 243 33.55 -37.07 39.71
N PRO A 244 34.37 -37.27 38.67
CA PRO A 244 35.72 -37.84 38.79
C PRO A 244 36.69 -37.00 39.65
N TYR A 245 36.28 -35.80 40.04
CA TYR A 245 37.03 -34.89 40.91
C TYR A 245 36.49 -34.79 42.34
N ILE A 246 35.58 -35.67 42.78
CA ILE A 246 35.28 -35.77 44.21
C ILE A 246 36.52 -36.37 44.89
N SER A 247 37.26 -35.53 45.60
CA SER A 247 38.30 -35.96 46.52
C SER A 247 37.62 -36.78 47.62
N SER A 248 37.91 -38.08 47.67
CA SER A 248 37.58 -38.90 48.85
C SER A 248 38.20 -38.24 50.08
N GLU A 249 37.52 -38.27 51.24
CA GLU A 249 38.08 -37.84 52.53
C GLU A 249 39.43 -38.51 52.82
N TYR A 250 39.66 -39.70 52.26
CA TYR A 250 40.91 -40.45 52.38
C TYR A 250 42.03 -39.96 51.44
N SER A 251 41.73 -39.14 50.43
CA SER A 251 42.73 -38.62 49.49
C SER A 251 43.71 -37.65 50.16
N GLY A 252 43.36 -37.11 51.34
CA GLY A 252 44.25 -36.31 52.18
C GLY A 252 45.24 -37.12 53.04
N MET A 253 45.07 -38.44 53.16
CA MET A 253 45.97 -39.30 53.96
C MET A 253 47.15 -39.89 53.15
N LEU A 254 47.25 -39.58 51.86
CA LEU A 254 48.35 -40.03 50.99
C LEU A 254 49.54 -39.05 50.91
N TYR A 255 49.43 -37.84 51.49
CA TYR A 255 50.53 -36.88 51.56
C TYR A 255 50.80 -36.45 53.01
N SER A 256 51.45 -37.35 53.76
CA SER A 256 52.16 -37.03 55.00
C SER A 256 53.49 -37.79 55.01
N SER A 257 54.40 -37.42 54.12
CA SER A 257 55.83 -37.64 54.34
C SER A 257 56.54 -36.31 54.13
N TYR A 258 56.86 -35.67 55.25
CA TYR A 258 57.90 -34.66 55.37
C TYR A 258 59.23 -35.25 54.88
N CYS A 259 59.92 -34.55 53.97
CA CYS A 259 61.36 -34.49 53.81
C CYS A 259 61.70 -33.08 53.36
#